data_AF-A0A8H5I431-F1
#
_entry.id   AF-A0A8H5I431-F1
#
_cell.length_a   1.000
_cell.length_b   1.000
_cell.length_c   1.000
_cell.angle_alpha   90.00
_cell.angle_beta   90.00
_cell.angle_gamma   90.00
#
_symmetry.space_group_name_H-M   'P 1'
#
loop_
_entity.id
_entity.type
_entity.pdbx_description
1 polymer ?
#
loop_
_entity_poly.entity_id
_entity_poly.type
_entity_poly.pdbx_seq_one_letter_code
_entity_poly.pdbx_strand_id
1 'polypeptide(L)' 'MRVLGLLGGTTYNATLLYYKQINAYVQHRLGGGHSSKLLLHSFDHAELFSFFQA' A
#
# COMPACT_ATOMS: atom_id res chain seq x y z
N MET A 1 5.65 1.74 16.32
CA MET A 1 4.59 1.75 15.29
C MET A 1 3.89 0.40 15.29
N ARG A 2 2.55 0.39 15.20
CA ARG A 2 1.77 -0.82 14.91
C ARG A 2 1.97 -1.23 13.44
N VAL A 3 1.76 -2.50 13.11
CA VAL A 3 1.81 -2.96 11.72
C VAL A 3 0.55 -2.53 10.99
N LEU A 4 0.69 -1.87 9.85
CA LEU A 4 -0.42 -1.52 8.95
C LEU A 4 -0.65 -2.66 7.95
N GLY A 5 -1.88 -3.14 7.83
CA GLY A 5 -2.29 -3.98 6.70
C GLY A 5 -2.77 -3.10 5.55
N LEU A 6 -2.13 -3.21 4.38
CA LEU A 6 -2.53 -2.55 3.15
C LEU A 6 -3.09 -3.60 2.18
N LEU A 7 -4.36 -3.44 1.81
CA LEU A 7 -4.98 -4.22 0.74
C LEU A 7 -4.87 -3.40 -0.55
N GLY A 8 -3.97 -3.81 -1.43
CA GLY A 8 -3.66 -3.16 -2.70
C GLY A 8 -3.97 -4.05 -3.89
N GLY A 9 -3.47 -3.68 -5.07
CA GLY A 9 -3.74 -4.42 -6.31
C GLY A 9 -5.06 -4.03 -6.99
N THR A 10 -5.86 -3.13 -6.41
CA THR A 10 -6.98 -2.46 -7.12
C THR A 10 -6.48 -1.67 -8.32
N THR A 11 -5.22 -1.25 -8.30
CA THR A 11 -4.22 -1.32 -9.37
C THR A 11 -2.84 -1.35 -8.69
N TYR A 12 -1.79 -1.89 -9.33
CA TYR A 12 -0.46 -1.85 -8.74
C TYR A 12 0.09 -0.41 -8.65
N ASN A 13 -0.24 0.44 -9.63
CA ASN A 13 0.18 1.85 -9.67
C ASN A 13 -0.37 2.66 -8.49
N ALA A 14 -1.66 2.51 -8.17
CA ALA A 14 -2.24 3.18 -7.01
C ALA A 14 -1.58 2.68 -5.71
N THR A 15 -1.34 1.38 -5.60
CA THR A 15 -0.73 0.77 -4.41
C THR A 15 0.69 1.30 -4.17
N LEU A 16 1.49 1.44 -5.23
CA LEU A 16 2.84 2.02 -5.15
C LEU A 16 2.82 3.46 -4.61
N LEU A 17 1.84 4.26 -5.01
CA LEU A 17 1.68 5.63 -4.52
C LEU A 17 1.44 5.65 -3.00
N TYR A 18 0.52 4.81 -2.51
CA TYR A 18 0.26 4.70 -1.07
C TYR A 18 1.48 4.23 -0.29
N TYR A 19 2.16 3.18 -0.76
CA TYR A 19 3.40 2.69 -0.14
C TYR A 19 4.44 3.82 0.00
N LYS A 20 4.63 4.61 -1.06
CA LYS A 20 5.58 5.73 -1.07
C LYS A 20 5.17 6.82 -0.08
N GLN A 21 3.91 7.24 -0.08
CA GLN A 21 3.41 8.30 0.80
C GLN A 21 3.46 7.90 2.28
N ILE A 22 3.09 6.67 2.60
CA ILE A 22 3.13 6.15 3.98
C ILE A 22 4.57 6.15 4.50
N ASN A 23 5.53 5.65 3.72
CA ASN A 23 6.94 5.64 4.12
C ASN A 23 7.53 7.05 4.21
N ALA A 24 7.20 7.94 3.28
CA ALA A 24 7.62 9.35 3.34
C ALA A 24 7.10 10.03 4.61
N TYR A 25 5.84 9.78 4.99
CA TYR A 25 5.28 10.30 6.23
C TYR A 25 6.00 9.76 7.47
N VAL A 26 6.28 8.44 7.52
CA VAL A 26 7.01 7.84 8.64
C VAL A 26 8.43 8.40 8.75
N GLN A 27 9.13 8.52 7.62
CA GLN A 27 10.46 9.12 7.59
C GLN A 27 10.43 10.58 8.04
N HIS A 28 9.44 11.37 7.59
CA HIS A 28 9.27 12.76 8.01
C HIS A 28 9.00 12.88 9.52
N ARG A 29 8.24 11.94 10.09
CA ARG A 29 7.86 11.97 11.52
C ARG A 29 8.93 11.44 12.46
N LEU A 30 9.72 10.44 12.04
CA LEU A 30 10.68 9.76 12.91
C LEU A 30 12.14 10.07 12.55
N GLY A 31 12.41 10.61 11.36
CA GLY A 31 13.75 10.95 10.88
C GLY A 31 14.57 9.75 10.39
N GLY A 32 15.79 10.03 9.95
CA GLY A 32 16.78 9.01 9.57
C GLY A 32 16.28 8.04 8.49
N GLY A 33 16.60 6.77 8.67
CA GLY A 33 16.23 5.66 7.77
C GLY A 33 14.92 4.95 8.16
N HIS A 34 14.03 5.60 8.92
CA HIS A 34 12.79 4.96 9.37
C HIS A 34 11.79 4.77 8.23
N SER A 35 11.31 3.53 8.10
CA SER A 35 10.22 3.14 7.21
C SER A 35 9.02 2.63 8.04
N SER A 36 7.85 2.61 7.42
CA SER A 36 6.64 2.07 8.02
C SER A 36 6.74 0.55 8.20
N LYS A 37 6.16 0.02 9.30
CA LYS A 37 5.92 -1.41 9.44
C LYS A 37 4.59 -1.73 8.74
N LEU A 38 4.63 -2.38 7.58
CA LEU A 38 3.42 -2.73 6.84
C LEU A 38 3.48 -4.12 6.22
N LEU A 39 2.29 -4.71 6.06
CA LEU A 39 2.05 -5.89 5.23
C LEU A 39 1.17 -5.47 4.06
N LEU A 40 1.60 -5.78 2.85
CA LEU A 40 0.83 -5.53 1.63
C LEU A 40 0.31 -6.87 1.10
N HIS A 41 -1.01 -6.98 0.99
CA HIS A 41 -1.62 -7.98 0.13
C HIS A 41 -2.02 -7.30 -1.18
N SER A 42 -1.45 -7.75 -2.30
CA SER A 42 -1.74 -7.20 -3.61
C SER A 42 -2.61 -8.18 -4.38
N PHE A 43 -3.86 -7.80 -4.62
CA PHE A 43 -4.76 -8.55 -5.48
C PHE A 43 -4.34 -8.47 -6.95
N ASP A 44 -4.76 -9.46 -7.74
CA ASP A 44 -4.79 -9.30 -9.20
C ASP A 44 -5.93 -8.35 -9.57
N HIS A 45 -5.59 -7.26 -10.25
CA HIS A 45 -6.55 -6.28 -10.71
C HIS A 45 -7.57 -6.88 -11.69
N ALA A 46 -7.13 -7.78 -12.57
CA ALA A 46 -8.00 -8.36 -13.60
C ALA A 46 -9.08 -9.25 -12.97
N GLU A 47 -8.71 -10.10 -12.02
CA GLU A 47 -9.66 -10.90 -11.25
C GLU A 47 -10.63 -10.01 -10.47
N LEU A 48 -10.11 -9.00 -9.77
CA LEU A 48 -10.96 -8.09 -8.98
C LEU A 48 -11.95 -7.33 -9.86
N PHE A 49 -11.52 -6.85 -11.03
CA PHE A 49 -12.37 -6.06 -11.91
C PHE A 49 -13.51 -6.86 -12.53
N SER A 50 -13.32 -8.18 -12.70
CA SER A 50 -14.36 -9.08 -13.23
C SER A 50 -15.64 -9.08 -12.38
N PHE A 51 -15.54 -8.86 -11.06
CA PHE A 51 -16.68 -8.80 -10.16
C PHE A 51 -17.54 -7.54 -10.32
N PHE A 52 -17.03 -6.49 -10.96
CA PHE A 52 -17.77 -5.23 -11.19
C PHE A 52 -18.48 -5.19 -12.55
N GLN A 53 -18.29 -6.20 -13.41
CA GLN A 53 -18.94 -6.30 -14.73
C GLN A 53 -20.21 -7.17 -14.73
N ALA A 54 -20.66 -7.64 -13.56
CA ALA A 54 -21.92 -8.35 -13.35
C ALA A 54 -23.00 -7.38 -12.86
#